data_AF-A0A359MPI6-F1
#
_entry.id   AF-A0A359MPI6-F1
#
_cell.length_a   1.000
_cell.length_b   1.000
_cell.length_c   1.000
_cell.angle_alpha   90.00
_cell.angle_beta   90.00
_cell.angle_gamma   90.00
#
_symmetry.space_group_name_H-M   'P 1'
#
loop_
_entity.id
_entity.type
_entity.pdbx_description
1 polymer ?
#
loop_
_entity_poly.entity_id
_entity_poly.type
_entity_poly.pdbx_seq_one_letter_code
_entity_poly.pdbx_strand_id
1 'polypeptide(L)'
;VVIAIVIIINMIVSQLGLQADLTSKKLYTLSDETIDFVKDIKEDITIYMLAETGNEDTDFQRIAKEYEKLSDHIHFVPKDPILYPKFASEYTDKEISQNSFIVVNDETGRSKYLDYNDLVVTEFDYNTYKSKITGYDVEGEMTSALQFVTNPDLPKMYVIKGHGEGEVSEVFKSSMDRLNVQVEDLEILKTES
;
A
#
# COMPACT_ATOMS: atom_id res chain seq x y z
N VAL A 1 25.24 -7.36 32.52
CA VAL A 1 24.79 -8.66 31.96
C VAL A 1 24.26 -8.50 30.53
N VAL A 2 23.35 -7.54 30.25
CA VAL A 2 22.81 -7.28 28.90
C VAL A 2 23.90 -7.00 27.85
N ILE A 3 24.91 -6.20 28.17
CA ILE A 3 26.00 -5.84 27.23
C ILE A 3 26.83 -7.06 26.81
N ALA A 4 27.05 -8.01 27.73
CA ALA A 4 27.81 -9.23 27.43
C ALA A 4 27.04 -10.16 26.48
N ILE A 5 25.71 -10.21 26.60
CA ILE A 5 24.84 -11.00 25.72
C ILE A 5 24.84 -10.43 24.29
N VAL A 6 24.78 -9.10 24.15
CA VAL A 6 24.82 -8.42 22.84
C VAL A 6 26.12 -8.70 22.09
N ILE A 7 27.26 -8.71 22.80
CA ILE A 7 28.57 -9.01 22.20
C ILE A 7 28.63 -10.46 21.71
N ILE A 8 28.11 -11.42 22.48
CA ILE A 8 28.11 -12.84 22.10
C ILE A 8 27.21 -13.09 20.89
N ILE A 9 26.02 -12.47 20.83
CA ILE A 9 25.12 -12.55 19.67
C ILE A 9 25.80 -11.97 18.42
N ASN A 10 26.42 -10.78 18.53
CA ASN A 10 27.14 -10.17 17.41
C ASN A 10 28.31 -11.03 16.91
N MET A 11 29.02 -11.72 17.81
CA MET A 11 30.09 -12.64 17.43
C MET A 11 29.58 -13.89 16.70
N ILE A 12 28.44 -14.45 17.12
CA ILE A 12 27.81 -15.62 16.47
C ILE A 12 27.30 -15.25 15.07
N VAL A 13 26.64 -14.10 14.93
CA VAL A 13 26.16 -13.59 13.63
C VAL A 13 27.31 -13.34 12.67
N SER A 14 28.44 -12.82 13.16
CA SER A 14 29.65 -12.58 12.35
C SER A 14 30.36 -13.85 11.90
N GLN A 15 30.32 -14.94 12.66
CA GLN A 15 31.03 -16.19 12.33
C GLN A 15 30.21 -17.15 11.46
N LEU A 16 28.88 -17.12 11.58
CA LEU A 16 28.01 -18.03 10.83
C LEU A 16 27.75 -17.60 9.38
N GLY A 17 28.34 -16.50 8.91
CA GLY A 17 28.03 -15.97 7.57
C GLY A 17 26.52 -15.72 7.39
N LEU A 18 25.78 -15.56 8.48
CA LEU A 18 24.35 -15.22 8.51
C LEU A 18 24.13 -13.74 8.13
N GLN A 19 24.93 -13.26 7.17
CA GLN A 19 24.47 -12.25 6.23
C GLN A 19 23.41 -12.92 5.35
N ALA A 20 22.25 -13.25 5.92
CA ALA A 20 21.12 -13.78 5.17
C ALA A 20 20.55 -12.65 4.31
N ASP A 21 21.28 -12.29 3.23
CA ASP A 21 20.96 -11.25 2.26
C ASP A 21 20.29 -10.02 2.90
N LEU A 22 20.84 -9.56 4.02
CA LEU A 22 20.44 -8.30 4.69
C LEU A 22 21.03 -7.08 3.96
N THR A 23 21.42 -7.27 2.70
CA THR A 23 21.86 -6.24 1.77
C THR A 23 20.64 -5.48 1.23
N SER A 24 20.87 -4.32 0.61
CA SER A 24 19.87 -3.48 -0.07
C SER A 24 18.99 -4.20 -1.13
N LYS A 25 19.15 -5.52 -1.31
CA LYS A 25 18.27 -6.37 -2.11
C LYS A 25 16.96 -6.70 -1.39
N LYS A 26 16.97 -6.99 -0.08
CA LYS A 26 15.74 -7.33 0.68
C LYS A 26 14.83 -6.14 0.95
N LEU A 27 15.35 -4.92 1.03
CA LEU A 27 14.53 -3.71 1.26
C LEU A 27 13.52 -3.42 0.15
N TYR A 28 13.67 -4.06 -1.01
CA TYR A 28 12.84 -3.84 -2.19
C TYR A 28 12.41 -5.17 -2.80
N THR A 29 12.57 -6.26 -2.06
CA THR A 29 11.94 -7.53 -2.42
C THR A 29 10.54 -7.50 -1.84
N LEU A 30 9.53 -7.70 -2.69
CA LEU A 30 8.15 -7.82 -2.26
C LEU A 30 8.01 -9.03 -1.31
N SER A 31 7.06 -8.96 -0.38
CA SER A 31 6.75 -10.10 0.49
C SER A 31 6.27 -11.31 -0.32
N ASP A 32 6.48 -12.51 0.23
CA ASP A 32 6.06 -13.76 -0.42
C ASP A 32 4.53 -13.76 -0.68
N GLU A 33 3.73 -13.19 0.23
CA GLU A 33 2.28 -13.07 0.07
C GLU A 33 1.90 -12.18 -1.12
N THR A 34 2.55 -11.03 -1.27
CA THR A 34 2.38 -10.16 -2.45
C THR A 34 2.79 -10.89 -3.73
N ILE A 35 3.92 -11.60 -3.71
CA ILE A 35 4.43 -12.33 -4.88
C ILE A 35 3.42 -13.39 -5.34
N ASP A 36 2.88 -14.18 -4.41
CA ASP A 36 1.93 -15.24 -4.72
C ASP A 36 0.62 -14.65 -5.27
N PHE A 37 0.11 -13.58 -4.64
CA PHE A 37 -1.08 -12.89 -5.13
C PHE A 37 -0.89 -12.30 -6.54
N VAL A 38 0.21 -11.58 -6.78
CA VAL A 38 0.47 -10.92 -8.06
C VAL A 38 0.58 -11.92 -9.22
N LYS A 39 1.19 -13.09 -8.98
CA LYS A 39 1.32 -14.14 -10.01
C LYS A 39 -0.02 -14.77 -10.41
N ASP A 40 -1.03 -14.72 -9.55
CA ASP A 40 -2.34 -15.27 -9.81
C ASP A 40 -3.27 -14.31 -10.57
N ILE A 41 -2.86 -13.04 -10.73
CA ILE A 41 -3.58 -12.04 -11.53
C ILE A 41 -3.49 -12.40 -13.01
N LYS A 42 -4.66 -12.46 -13.66
CA LYS A 42 -4.83 -12.79 -15.09
C LYS A 42 -5.34 -11.64 -15.94
N GLU A 43 -5.81 -10.58 -15.29
CA GLU A 43 -6.34 -9.38 -15.93
C GLU A 43 -5.20 -8.40 -16.15
N ASP A 44 -5.24 -7.68 -17.27
CA ASP A 44 -4.23 -6.66 -17.56
C ASP A 44 -4.42 -5.42 -16.65
N ILE A 45 -3.35 -5.02 -15.97
CA ILE A 45 -3.35 -3.93 -15.00
C ILE A 45 -2.18 -3.00 -15.29
N THR A 46 -2.47 -1.71 -15.35
CA THR A 46 -1.45 -0.66 -15.43
C THR A 46 -1.33 0.11 -14.11
N ILE A 47 -0.10 0.16 -13.58
CA ILE A 47 0.31 0.97 -12.43
C ILE A 47 0.96 2.24 -12.97
N TYR A 48 0.27 3.37 -12.83
CA TYR A 48 0.78 4.69 -13.17
C TYR A 48 1.43 5.36 -11.95
N MET A 49 2.68 5.79 -12.06
CA MET A 49 3.30 6.68 -11.07
C MET A 49 3.17 8.13 -11.52
N LEU A 50 2.55 8.97 -10.70
CA LEU A 50 2.36 10.39 -11.01
C LEU A 50 3.46 11.20 -10.35
N ALA A 51 4.44 11.61 -11.15
CA ALA A 51 5.56 12.43 -10.70
C ALA A 51 6.08 13.27 -11.87
N GLU A 52 6.55 14.49 -11.58
CA GLU A 52 7.26 15.30 -12.56
C GLU A 52 8.51 14.57 -13.05
N THR A 53 8.77 14.63 -14.36
CA THR A 53 9.89 13.94 -14.99
C THR A 53 11.21 14.37 -14.35
N GLY A 54 11.96 13.41 -13.80
CA GLY A 54 13.22 13.65 -13.10
C GLY A 54 13.09 13.89 -11.59
N ASN A 55 11.86 13.98 -11.07
CA ASN A 55 11.54 14.11 -9.65
C ASN A 55 10.84 12.85 -9.09
N GLU A 56 10.92 11.73 -9.80
CA GLU A 56 10.40 10.45 -9.33
C GLU A 56 11.18 9.97 -8.10
N ASP A 57 10.45 9.54 -7.07
CA ASP A 57 11.02 8.81 -5.96
C ASP A 57 11.55 7.46 -6.45
N THR A 58 12.86 7.28 -6.38
CA THR A 58 13.55 6.11 -6.94
C THR A 58 13.21 4.81 -6.22
N ASP A 59 12.83 4.87 -4.95
CA ASP A 59 12.46 3.68 -4.18
C ASP A 59 11.04 3.25 -4.53
N PHE A 60 10.12 4.21 -4.63
CA PHE A 60 8.74 3.97 -5.05
C PHE A 60 8.70 3.40 -6.47
N GLN A 61 9.45 4.02 -7.39
CA GLN A 61 9.56 3.55 -8.76
C GLN A 61 10.10 2.12 -8.85
N ARG A 62 11.08 1.78 -8.02
CA ARG A 62 11.66 0.44 -8.02
C ARG A 62 10.70 -0.59 -7.47
N ILE A 63 10.00 -0.30 -6.37
CA ILE A 63 8.99 -1.20 -5.82
C ILE A 63 7.92 -1.49 -6.88
N ALA A 64 7.40 -0.46 -7.55
CA ALA A 64 6.42 -0.62 -8.62
C ALA A 64 6.95 -1.46 -9.81
N LYS A 65 8.23 -1.29 -10.19
CA LYS A 65 8.88 -2.13 -11.20
C LYS A 65 9.04 -3.59 -10.79
N GLU A 66 9.11 -3.92 -9.50
CA GLU A 66 9.12 -5.32 -9.07
C GLU A 66 7.76 -5.99 -9.33
N TYR A 67 6.64 -5.28 -9.23
CA TYR A 67 5.32 -5.83 -9.62
C TYR A 67 5.27 -6.19 -11.11
N GLU A 68 5.72 -5.29 -11.99
CA GLU A 68 5.80 -5.53 -13.44
C GLU A 68 6.68 -6.74 -13.79
N LYS A 69 7.76 -6.99 -13.02
CA LYS A 69 8.63 -8.16 -13.25
C LYS A 69 7.99 -9.49 -12.84
N LEU A 70 6.99 -9.48 -11.96
CA LEU A 70 6.39 -10.69 -11.41
C LEU A 70 5.30 -11.28 -12.31
N SER A 71 4.67 -10.47 -13.16
CA SER A 71 3.58 -10.88 -14.03
C SER A 71 3.61 -10.11 -15.34
N ASP A 72 3.45 -10.81 -16.46
CA ASP A 72 3.33 -10.19 -17.79
C ASP A 72 2.04 -9.36 -17.94
N HIS A 73 1.08 -9.51 -17.02
CA HIS A 73 -0.18 -8.77 -16.97
C HIS A 73 -0.09 -7.46 -16.18
N ILE A 74 1.02 -7.19 -15.48
CA ILE A 74 1.21 -5.92 -14.77
C ILE A 74 2.19 -5.05 -15.54
N HIS A 75 1.76 -3.82 -15.80
CA HIS A 75 2.57 -2.82 -16.50
C HIS A 75 2.85 -1.62 -15.61
N PHE A 76 4.08 -1.12 -15.64
CA PHE A 76 4.45 0.07 -14.88
C PHE A 76 4.75 1.26 -15.81
N VAL A 77 4.04 2.38 -15.59
CA VAL A 77 4.16 3.57 -16.45
C VAL A 77 4.31 4.85 -15.61
N PRO A 78 5.51 5.46 -15.57
CA PRO A 78 5.66 6.82 -15.06
C PRO A 78 4.89 7.81 -15.94
N LYS A 79 4.16 8.73 -15.31
CA LYS A 79 3.35 9.73 -16.00
C LYS A 79 3.51 11.09 -15.34
N ASP A 80 3.94 12.06 -16.13
CA ASP A 80 4.15 13.42 -15.67
C ASP A 80 2.84 14.22 -15.63
N PRO A 81 2.33 14.61 -14.45
CA PRO A 81 1.08 15.35 -14.33
C PRO A 81 1.20 16.82 -14.79
N ILE A 82 2.42 17.37 -14.90
CA ILE A 82 2.66 18.71 -15.44
C ILE A 82 2.56 18.70 -16.96
N LEU A 83 3.13 17.67 -17.60
CA LEU A 83 3.05 17.50 -19.05
C LEU A 83 1.67 17.00 -19.51
N TYR A 84 0.99 16.20 -18.68
CA TYR A 84 -0.31 15.59 -18.98
C TYR A 84 -1.37 15.91 -17.91
N PRO A 85 -1.75 17.18 -17.70
CA PRO A 85 -2.57 17.61 -16.56
C PRO A 85 -4.00 17.06 -16.52
N LYS A 86 -4.50 16.52 -17.64
CA LYS A 86 -5.85 15.93 -17.72
C LYS A 86 -5.86 14.42 -17.52
N PHE A 87 -4.70 13.77 -17.51
CA PHE A 87 -4.62 12.32 -17.50
C PHE A 87 -5.25 11.72 -16.24
N ALA A 88 -4.87 12.23 -15.06
CA ALA A 88 -5.33 11.67 -13.80
C ALA A 88 -6.85 11.89 -13.56
N SER A 89 -7.43 12.95 -14.15
CA SER A 89 -8.86 13.24 -14.07
C SER A 89 -9.75 12.19 -14.75
N GLU A 90 -9.17 11.30 -15.55
CA GLU A 90 -9.89 10.14 -16.11
C GLU A 90 -10.17 9.06 -15.04
N TYR A 91 -9.40 9.07 -13.93
CA TYR A 91 -9.42 8.01 -12.92
C TYR A 91 -9.71 8.50 -11.50
N THR A 92 -9.51 9.79 -11.22
CA THR A 92 -9.74 10.36 -9.88
C THR A 92 -10.11 11.84 -9.95
N ASP A 93 -11.00 12.26 -9.05
CA ASP A 93 -11.36 13.67 -8.84
C ASP A 93 -10.49 14.35 -7.77
N LYS A 94 -9.56 13.59 -7.15
CA LYS A 94 -8.66 14.11 -6.11
C LYS A 94 -7.55 14.97 -6.72
N GLU A 95 -7.03 15.89 -5.91
CA GLU A 95 -5.80 16.60 -6.23
C GLU A 95 -4.62 15.63 -6.29
N ILE A 96 -3.75 15.80 -7.28
CA ILE A 96 -2.64 14.87 -7.53
C ILE A 96 -1.43 15.26 -6.70
N SER A 97 -1.05 14.37 -5.80
CA SER A 97 0.19 14.45 -5.05
C SER A 97 1.37 13.97 -5.91
N GLN A 98 2.52 14.61 -5.78
CA GLN A 98 3.76 14.12 -6.40
C GLN A 98 4.15 12.77 -5.79
N ASN A 99 4.67 11.86 -6.62
CA ASN A 99 5.03 10.48 -6.23
C ASN A 99 3.83 9.66 -5.69
N SER A 100 2.63 9.94 -6.20
CA SER A 100 1.42 9.14 -6.00
C SER A 100 1.28 8.07 -7.09
N PHE A 101 0.30 7.17 -6.93
CA PHE A 101 0.00 6.14 -7.93
C PHE A 101 -1.47 6.12 -8.34
N ILE A 102 -1.74 5.65 -9.56
CA ILE A 102 -3.05 5.17 -9.99
C ILE A 102 -2.87 3.73 -10.46
N VAL A 103 -3.61 2.80 -9.87
CA VAL A 103 -3.70 1.42 -10.35
C VAL A 103 -4.99 1.28 -11.15
N VAL A 104 -4.90 0.81 -12.39
CA VAL A 104 -6.04 0.68 -13.32
C VAL A 104 -6.10 -0.75 -13.83
N ASN A 105 -7.28 -1.37 -13.72
CA ASN A 105 -7.59 -2.58 -14.45
C ASN A 105 -8.05 -2.20 -15.85
N ASP A 106 -7.28 -2.60 -16.85
CA ASP A 106 -7.45 -2.15 -18.24
C ASP A 106 -8.67 -2.81 -18.92
N GLU A 107 -9.12 -3.96 -18.40
CA GLU A 107 -10.30 -4.66 -18.90
C GLU A 107 -11.62 -4.07 -18.39
N THR A 108 -11.67 -3.71 -17.10
CA THR A 108 -12.89 -3.22 -16.44
C THR A 108 -12.98 -1.70 -16.35
N GLY A 109 -11.85 -1.00 -16.52
CA GLY A 109 -11.72 0.44 -16.29
C GLY A 109 -11.78 0.82 -14.80
N ARG A 110 -11.80 -0.16 -13.89
CA ARG A 110 -11.80 0.09 -12.45
C ARG A 110 -10.42 0.59 -12.03
N SER A 111 -10.39 1.70 -11.29
CA SER A 111 -9.16 2.32 -10.84
C SER A 111 -9.14 2.60 -9.34
N LYS A 112 -7.93 2.73 -8.79
CA LYS A 112 -7.68 3.17 -7.43
C LYS A 112 -6.52 4.16 -7.42
N TYR A 113 -6.76 5.37 -6.90
CA TYR A 113 -5.71 6.36 -6.63
C TYR A 113 -5.13 6.15 -5.24
N LEU A 114 -3.80 6.12 -5.14
CA LEU A 114 -3.02 6.02 -3.92
C LEU A 114 -2.28 7.33 -3.70
N ASP A 115 -2.66 8.06 -2.65
CA ASP A 115 -2.03 9.35 -2.34
C ASP A 115 -0.65 9.14 -1.71
N TYR A 116 0.28 10.07 -1.96
CA TYR A 116 1.61 10.01 -1.33
C TYR A 116 1.54 9.90 0.20
N ASN A 117 0.58 10.56 0.84
CA ASN A 117 0.44 10.52 2.30
C ASN A 117 0.02 9.13 2.82
N ASP A 118 -0.65 8.33 2.00
CA ASP A 118 -1.03 6.95 2.35
C ASP A 118 0.18 6.00 2.24
N LEU A 119 1.15 6.34 1.39
CA LEU A 119 2.36 5.54 1.14
C LEU A 119 3.47 5.77 2.17
N VAL A 120 3.31 6.78 3.04
CA VAL A 120 4.38 7.25 3.94
C VAL A 120 3.95 7.10 5.38
N VAL A 121 4.74 6.36 6.15
CA VAL A 121 4.54 6.23 7.59
C VAL A 121 5.23 7.38 8.30
N THR A 122 4.44 8.20 8.99
CA THR A 122 4.96 9.34 9.76
C THR A 122 4.75 9.13 11.25
N GLU A 123 5.76 9.50 12.04
CA GLU A 123 5.68 9.56 13.50
C GLU A 123 5.80 11.02 13.93
N PHE A 124 4.90 11.45 14.82
CA PHE A 124 4.92 12.80 15.37
C PHE A 124 5.88 12.86 16.56
N ASP A 125 6.95 13.65 16.43
CA ASP A 125 7.87 13.90 17.53
C ASP A 125 7.32 15.04 18.41
N TYR A 126 6.78 14.67 19.58
CA TYR A 126 6.22 15.59 20.57
C TYR A 126 7.24 16.55 21.20
N ASN A 127 8.54 16.27 21.09
CA ASN A 127 9.57 17.17 21.61
C ASN A 127 9.87 18.30 20.62
N THR A 128 9.90 17.96 19.32
CA THR A 128 10.24 18.93 18.26
C THR A 128 9.02 19.51 17.56
N TYR A 129 7.82 18.99 17.85
CA TYR A 129 6.55 19.31 17.19
C TYR A 129 6.63 19.16 15.66
N LYS A 130 7.35 18.14 15.20
CA LYS A 130 7.55 17.85 13.78
C LYS A 130 7.15 16.41 13.50
N SER A 131 6.45 16.22 12.37
CA SER A 131 6.27 14.89 11.79
C SER A 131 7.55 14.46 11.10
N LYS A 132 8.01 13.24 11.40
CA LYS A 132 9.16 12.62 10.75
C LYS A 132 8.69 11.37 10.01
N ILE A 133 9.13 11.22 8.77
CA ILE A 133 8.94 9.98 8.01
C ILE A 133 9.80 8.89 8.67
N THR A 134 9.15 7.80 9.10
CA THR A 134 9.79 6.66 9.76
C THR A 134 9.77 5.40 8.90
N GLY A 135 8.96 5.38 7.84
CA GLY A 135 8.93 4.30 6.87
C GLY A 135 8.05 4.61 5.66
N TYR A 136 7.96 3.65 4.76
CA TYR A 136 7.12 3.68 3.58
C TYR A 136 6.32 2.38 3.50
N ASP A 137 5.05 2.45 3.13
CA ASP A 137 4.17 1.30 2.91
C ASP A 137 3.67 1.25 1.47
N VAL A 138 4.61 1.38 0.52
CA VAL A 138 4.29 1.33 -0.91
C VAL A 138 3.79 -0.06 -1.30
N GLU A 139 4.38 -1.12 -0.75
CA GLU A 139 3.96 -2.48 -1.05
C GLU A 139 2.53 -2.74 -0.56
N GLY A 140 2.22 -2.47 0.70
CA GLY A 140 0.91 -2.77 1.28
C GLY A 140 -0.22 -2.04 0.56
N GLU A 141 -0.04 -0.75 0.28
CA GLU A 141 -1.02 0.05 -0.43
C GLU A 141 -1.17 -0.35 -1.91
N MET A 142 -0.07 -0.69 -2.59
CA MET A 142 -0.12 -1.19 -3.97
C MET A 142 -0.83 -2.55 -4.07
N THR A 143 -0.50 -3.49 -3.19
CA THR A 143 -1.14 -4.82 -3.12
C THR A 143 -2.63 -4.69 -2.79
N SER A 144 -2.99 -3.79 -1.86
CA SER A 144 -4.39 -3.46 -1.55
C SER A 144 -5.13 -2.90 -2.77
N ALA A 145 -4.52 -1.97 -3.52
CA ALA A 145 -5.10 -1.41 -4.73
C ALA A 145 -5.30 -2.47 -5.83
N LEU A 146 -4.33 -3.37 -6.03
CA LEU A 146 -4.44 -4.49 -6.96
C LEU A 146 -5.60 -5.42 -6.60
N GLN A 147 -5.74 -5.77 -5.31
CA GLN A 147 -6.91 -6.54 -4.83
C GLN A 147 -8.22 -5.79 -5.09
N PHE A 148 -8.24 -4.48 -4.88
CA PHE A 148 -9.43 -3.68 -5.14
C PHE A 148 -9.84 -3.71 -6.62
N VAL A 149 -8.90 -3.52 -7.54
CA VAL A 149 -9.23 -3.41 -8.97
C VAL A 149 -9.49 -4.77 -9.64
N THR A 150 -8.98 -5.86 -9.07
CA THR A 150 -9.20 -7.24 -9.57
C THR A 150 -10.36 -7.97 -8.91
N ASN A 151 -10.80 -7.54 -7.72
CA ASN A 151 -11.94 -8.18 -7.05
C ASN A 151 -13.23 -7.37 -7.21
N PRO A 152 -14.19 -7.77 -8.08
CA PRO A 152 -15.46 -7.08 -8.23
C PRO A 152 -16.33 -7.13 -6.96
N ASP A 153 -16.22 -8.20 -6.18
CA ASP A 153 -17.08 -8.48 -5.04
C ASP A 153 -16.31 -8.30 -3.73
N LEU A 154 -16.32 -7.07 -3.21
CA LEU A 154 -15.66 -6.75 -1.95
C LEU A 154 -16.43 -7.33 -0.75
N PRO A 155 -15.75 -7.99 0.19
CA PRO A 155 -16.39 -8.54 1.38
C PRO A 155 -17.05 -7.45 2.22
N LYS A 156 -18.25 -7.72 2.75
CA LYS A 156 -18.98 -6.82 3.64
C LYS A 156 -18.91 -7.31 5.08
N MET A 157 -18.67 -6.38 6.01
CA MET A 157 -18.69 -6.61 7.44
C MET A 157 -19.69 -5.67 8.10
N TYR A 158 -20.62 -6.24 8.88
CA TYR A 158 -21.60 -5.44 9.59
C TYR A 158 -21.21 -5.26 11.06
N VAL A 159 -21.22 -4.02 11.52
CA VAL A 159 -21.01 -3.66 12.92
C VAL A 159 -22.36 -3.34 13.52
N ILE A 160 -22.73 -4.09 14.56
CA ILE A 160 -24.00 -3.88 15.25
C ILE A 160 -23.96 -2.55 16.02
N LYS A 161 -24.99 -1.73 15.79
CA LYS A 161 -25.25 -0.50 16.55
C LYS A 161 -26.70 -0.44 16.99
N GLY A 162 -26.96 0.21 18.13
CA GLY A 162 -28.33 0.55 18.56
C GLY A 162 -28.64 0.27 20.03
N HIS A 163 -27.74 -0.36 20.78
CA HIS A 163 -27.88 -0.65 22.21
C HIS A 163 -26.76 -0.04 23.08
N GLY A 164 -26.14 1.04 22.62
CA GLY A 164 -25.07 1.72 23.35
C GLY A 164 -23.70 1.07 23.16
N GLU A 165 -23.49 0.37 22.04
CA GLU A 165 -22.19 -0.13 21.63
C GLU A 165 -21.21 1.02 21.38
N GLY A 166 -19.94 0.79 21.72
CA GLY A 166 -18.88 1.77 21.46
C GLY A 166 -18.61 1.95 19.98
N GLU A 167 -18.03 3.09 19.62
CA GLU A 167 -17.53 3.29 18.26
C GLU A 167 -16.38 2.33 17.96
N VAL A 168 -16.38 1.82 16.73
CA VAL A 168 -15.28 1.03 16.20
C VAL A 168 -14.04 1.90 16.08
N SER A 169 -12.91 1.40 16.55
CA SER A 169 -11.66 2.15 16.53
C SER A 169 -11.22 2.46 15.10
N GLU A 170 -10.60 3.62 14.90
CA GLU A 170 -10.04 4.02 13.60
C GLU A 170 -9.00 3.01 13.09
N VAL A 171 -8.20 2.42 13.99
CA VAL A 171 -7.24 1.35 13.64
C VAL A 171 -7.94 0.13 13.05
N PHE A 172 -9.12 -0.22 13.56
CA PHE A 172 -9.88 -1.33 13.02
C PHE A 172 -10.42 -1.00 11.64
N LYS A 173 -11.04 0.19 11.47
CA LYS A 173 -11.58 0.63 10.18
C LYS A 173 -10.48 0.67 9.11
N SER A 174 -9.34 1.28 9.40
CA SER A 174 -8.22 1.35 8.46
C SER A 174 -7.67 -0.03 8.10
N SER A 175 -7.64 -0.95 9.06
CA SER A 175 -7.23 -2.34 8.79
C SER A 175 -8.23 -3.06 7.86
N MET A 176 -9.53 -2.79 8.01
CA MET A 176 -10.56 -3.37 7.14
C MET A 176 -10.53 -2.74 5.75
N ASP A 177 -10.34 -1.43 5.66
CA ASP A 177 -10.18 -0.71 4.39
C ASP A 177 -8.99 -1.26 3.60
N ARG A 178 -7.85 -1.55 4.26
CA ARG A 178 -6.68 -2.16 3.62
C ARG A 178 -6.94 -3.60 3.12
N LEU A 179 -7.88 -4.30 3.73
CA LEU A 179 -8.33 -5.62 3.27
C LEU A 179 -9.46 -5.52 2.23
N ASN A 180 -9.79 -4.30 1.79
CA ASN A 180 -10.93 -4.01 0.93
C ASN A 180 -12.27 -4.54 1.48
N VAL A 181 -12.43 -4.55 2.82
CA VAL A 181 -13.65 -4.95 3.50
C VAL A 181 -14.54 -3.74 3.73
N GLN A 182 -15.76 -3.78 3.21
CA GLN A 182 -16.77 -2.74 3.40
C GLN A 182 -17.40 -2.87 4.80
N VAL A 183 -17.05 -1.97 5.71
CA VAL A 183 -17.64 -1.92 7.05
C VAL A 183 -18.91 -1.08 7.02
N GLU A 184 -20.05 -1.71 7.30
CA GLU A 184 -21.36 -1.06 7.35
C GLU A 184 -21.98 -1.18 8.75
N ASP A 185 -22.72 -0.16 9.18
CA ASP A 185 -23.47 -0.22 10.45
C ASP A 185 -24.78 -0.98 10.25
N LEU A 186 -25.08 -1.92 11.13
CA LEU A 186 -26.35 -2.65 11.18
C LEU A 186 -27.14 -2.25 12.43
N GLU A 187 -28.19 -1.46 12.22
CA GLU A 187 -29.16 -1.11 13.26
C GLU A 187 -30.29 -2.14 13.33
N ILE A 188 -30.28 -3.01 14.35
CA ILE A 188 -31.24 -4.12 14.46
C ILE A 188 -32.70 -3.62 14.64
N LEU A 189 -32.89 -2.40 15.17
CA LEU A 189 -34.22 -1.80 15.37
C LEU A 189 -34.90 -1.27 14.09
N LYS A 190 -34.16 -1.09 12.99
CA LYS A 190 -34.71 -0.58 11.72
C LYS A 190 -35.01 -1.68 10.68
N THR A 191 -34.64 -2.93 10.96
CA THR A 191 -34.72 -4.04 9.99
C THR A 191 -36.07 -4.78 10.01
N GLU A 192 -37.05 -4.37 10.82
CA GLU A 192 -38.43 -4.90 10.80
C GLU A 192 -39.43 -3.98 10.08
N SER A 193 -39.15 -3.57 8.84
CA SER A 193 -40.13 -2.87 8.00
C SER A 193 -40.12 -3.37 6.56
#